data_AF-A0A3N5RBK6-F1
#
_entry.id   AF-A0A3N5RBK6-F1
#
_cell.length_a   1.000
_cell.length_b   1.000
_cell.length_c   1.000
_cell.angle_alpha   90.00
_cell.angle_beta   90.00
_cell.angle_gamma   90.00
#
_symmetry.space_group_name_H-M   'P 1'
#
loop_
_entity.id
_entity.type
_entity.pdbx_description
1 polymer ?
#
loop_
_entity_poly.entity_id
_entity_poly.type
_entity_poly.pdbx_seq_one_letter_code
_entity_poly.pdbx_strand_id
1 'polypeptide(L)'
;MSYTNKPGERSVFARLGFFSKQMKLYRFLIIFFIVTAAACSGVPDVVITDTPQETALQTDVPPVPTVTLDPAESIDETGPLTLRVWIPTEFDPNAGTRSSELLNARLSEFSSRRSDIRLDVRVKAVDGPGGLLDALTAASSAAPKAVPDLIAIPRFLMETAALKGLLYPFDGLTSLPDADDWYGYAREMAVIQDSTFGLPFAGDALALLYQSSIFEETPADFAS
;
A
#
# COMPACT_ATOMS: atom_id res chain seq x y z
N MET A 1 36.75 -67.63 -6.31
CA MET A 1 35.83 -68.46 -5.51
C MET A 1 34.51 -67.73 -5.45
N SER A 2 33.49 -68.26 -6.14
CA SER A 2 32.15 -67.70 -6.35
C SER A 2 31.19 -67.98 -5.18
N TYR A 3 29.91 -67.59 -5.37
CA TYR A 3 28.65 -67.82 -4.61
C TYR A 3 28.16 -66.60 -3.81
N THR A 4 27.34 -65.69 -4.38
CA THR A 4 25.87 -65.74 -4.68
C THR A 4 24.96 -65.98 -3.46
N ASN A 5 24.09 -65.03 -3.07
CA ASN A 5 22.65 -65.04 -3.40
C ASN A 5 21.86 -63.86 -2.78
N LYS A 6 21.00 -63.22 -3.59
CA LYS A 6 19.75 -62.48 -3.24
C LYS A 6 18.62 -63.54 -3.08
N PRO A 7 17.30 -63.29 -2.82
CA PRO A 7 16.51 -62.04 -2.78
C PRO A 7 15.45 -61.95 -1.64
N GLY A 8 14.69 -60.85 -1.57
CA GLY A 8 13.52 -60.72 -0.68
C GLY A 8 12.71 -59.43 -0.90
N GLU A 9 11.97 -59.35 -2.00
CA GLU A 9 10.87 -58.40 -2.27
C GLU A 9 9.71 -58.59 -1.28
N ARG A 10 9.08 -57.50 -0.80
CA ARG A 10 7.63 -57.38 -0.52
C ARG A 10 7.30 -56.00 0.09
N SER A 11 6.61 -55.15 -0.67
CA SER A 11 5.45 -54.34 -0.21
C SER A 11 5.05 -53.23 -1.21
N VAL A 12 4.56 -53.63 -2.39
CA VAL A 12 3.78 -52.77 -3.30
C VAL A 12 2.31 -53.16 -3.14
N PHE A 13 1.60 -52.76 -2.09
CA PHE A 13 0.14 -53.00 -1.97
C PHE A 13 -0.59 -52.06 -0.99
N ALA A 14 -0.29 -50.76 -1.02
CA ALA A 14 -1.04 -49.78 -0.20
C ALA A 14 -1.37 -48.45 -0.91
N ARG A 15 -1.45 -48.44 -2.26
CA ARG A 15 -1.73 -47.20 -3.02
C ARG A 15 -3.00 -47.20 -3.88
N LEU A 16 -3.76 -48.30 -3.94
CA LEU A 16 -4.93 -48.39 -4.84
C LEU A 16 -6.26 -47.89 -4.25
N GLY A 17 -6.39 -47.74 -2.92
CA GLY A 17 -7.66 -47.34 -2.28
C GLY A 17 -7.88 -45.83 -2.15
N PHE A 18 -6.80 -45.02 -2.11
CA PHE A 18 -6.89 -43.58 -1.81
C PHE A 18 -7.21 -42.74 -3.07
N PHE A 19 -6.79 -43.20 -4.25
CA PHE A 19 -6.97 -42.50 -5.51
C PHE A 19 -8.44 -42.40 -5.97
N SER A 20 -9.27 -43.40 -5.66
CA SER A 20 -10.69 -43.43 -6.02
C SER A 20 -11.51 -42.37 -5.26
N LYS A 21 -11.17 -42.11 -4.00
CA LYS A 21 -11.88 -41.13 -3.15
C LYS A 21 -11.51 -39.68 -3.52
N GLN A 22 -10.22 -39.45 -3.82
CA GLN A 22 -9.70 -38.16 -4.27
C GLN A 22 -10.24 -37.76 -5.65
N MET A 23 -10.41 -38.71 -6.58
CA MET A 23 -10.95 -38.43 -7.91
C MET A 23 -12.47 -38.17 -7.90
N LYS A 24 -13.22 -38.77 -6.96
CA LYS A 24 -14.65 -38.44 -6.75
C LYS A 24 -14.83 -37.08 -6.11
N LEU A 25 -13.97 -36.70 -5.16
CA LEU A 25 -13.99 -35.38 -4.53
C LEU A 25 -13.61 -34.27 -5.52
N TYR A 26 -12.61 -34.50 -6.37
CA TYR A 26 -12.19 -33.55 -7.41
C TYR A 26 -13.25 -33.38 -8.50
N ARG A 27 -13.94 -34.46 -8.91
CA ARG A 27 -15.10 -34.37 -9.81
C ARG A 27 -16.26 -33.60 -9.18
N PHE A 28 -16.49 -33.76 -7.87
CA PHE A 28 -17.53 -32.99 -7.15
C PHE A 28 -17.18 -31.50 -7.05
N LEU A 29 -15.90 -31.17 -6.78
CA LEU A 29 -15.40 -29.79 -6.76
C LEU A 29 -15.46 -29.11 -8.13
N ILE A 30 -15.13 -29.81 -9.22
CA ILE A 30 -15.24 -29.27 -10.58
C ILE A 30 -16.70 -29.03 -10.96
N ILE A 31 -17.61 -29.96 -10.66
CA ILE A 31 -19.05 -29.78 -10.95
C ILE A 31 -19.61 -28.60 -10.13
N PHE A 32 -19.22 -28.48 -8.86
CA PHE A 32 -19.64 -27.35 -8.01
C PHE A 32 -19.17 -26.00 -8.59
N PHE A 33 -17.91 -25.92 -9.04
CA PHE A 33 -17.36 -24.71 -9.66
C PHE A 33 -18.06 -24.33 -10.99
N ILE A 34 -18.45 -25.32 -11.80
CA ILE A 34 -19.21 -25.08 -13.04
C ILE A 34 -20.63 -24.59 -12.74
N VAL A 35 -21.29 -25.09 -11.69
CA VAL A 35 -22.66 -24.67 -11.32
C VAL A 35 -22.69 -23.24 -10.78
N THR A 36 -21.65 -22.78 -10.07
CA THR A 36 -21.58 -21.40 -9.56
C THR A 36 -21.33 -20.35 -10.65
N ALA A 37 -20.73 -20.72 -11.78
CA ALA A 37 -20.43 -19.79 -12.88
C ALA A 37 -21.65 -19.41 -13.74
N ALA A 38 -22.78 -20.13 -13.60
CA ALA A 38 -24.00 -19.90 -14.39
C ALA A 38 -25.05 -18.99 -13.71
N ALA A 39 -24.75 -18.39 -12.56
CA ALA A 39 -25.73 -17.64 -11.75
C ALA A 39 -25.78 -16.12 -12.01
N CYS A 40 -25.38 -15.65 -13.20
CA CYS A 40 -25.54 -14.24 -13.58
C CYS A 40 -26.11 -14.07 -14.99
N SER A 41 -27.40 -14.40 -15.13
CA SER A 41 -28.26 -13.76 -16.13
C SER A 41 -29.72 -13.95 -15.72
N GLY A 42 -30.35 -12.91 -15.18
CA GLY A 42 -31.76 -12.95 -14.80
C GLY A 42 -32.19 -11.70 -14.04
N VAL A 43 -32.17 -10.55 -14.69
CA VAL A 43 -32.90 -9.36 -14.21
C VAL A 43 -34.27 -9.41 -14.90
N PRO A 44 -35.40 -9.51 -14.15
CA PRO A 44 -36.71 -9.46 -14.76
C PRO A 44 -37.00 -8.03 -15.25
N ASP A 45 -37.35 -7.92 -16.52
CA ASP A 45 -37.82 -6.70 -17.16
C ASP A 45 -39.22 -6.37 -16.61
N VAL A 46 -39.32 -5.34 -15.77
CA VAL A 46 -40.60 -4.81 -15.30
C VAL A 46 -41.09 -3.84 -16.36
N VAL A 47 -42.03 -4.29 -17.20
CA VAL A 47 -42.75 -3.45 -18.14
C VAL A 47 -43.73 -2.57 -17.37
N ILE A 48 -43.35 -1.31 -17.12
CA ILE A 48 -44.29 -0.25 -16.78
C ILE A 48 -44.71 0.40 -18.10
N THR A 49 -45.90 0.05 -18.56
CA THR A 49 -46.61 0.79 -19.59
C THR A 49 -47.17 2.05 -18.95
N ASP A 50 -46.42 3.16 -19.04
CA ASP A 50 -47.00 4.49 -18.93
C ASP A 50 -46.74 5.23 -20.26
N THR A 51 -47.85 5.50 -20.95
CA THR A 51 -47.92 6.30 -22.16
C THR A 51 -47.41 7.71 -21.87
N PRO A 52 -46.39 8.23 -22.59
CA PRO A 52 -46.05 9.64 -22.49
C PRO A 52 -47.07 10.45 -23.30
N GLN A 53 -47.92 11.17 -22.60
CA GLN A 53 -48.67 12.30 -23.15
C GLN A 53 -47.66 13.36 -23.61
N GLU A 54 -47.63 13.63 -24.92
CA GLU A 54 -46.78 14.65 -25.54
C GLU A 54 -47.16 16.03 -24.99
N THR A 55 -46.40 16.49 -24.00
CA THR A 55 -46.39 17.90 -23.56
C THR A 55 -45.23 18.55 -24.28
N ALA A 56 -45.54 19.41 -25.25
CA ALA A 56 -44.56 20.22 -25.96
C ALA A 56 -43.80 21.11 -24.95
N LEU A 57 -42.57 20.71 -24.62
CA LEU A 57 -41.63 21.53 -23.86
C LEU A 57 -40.74 22.26 -24.86
N GLN A 58 -40.79 23.58 -24.75
CA GLN A 58 -40.00 24.52 -25.54
C GLN A 58 -38.50 24.20 -25.36
N THR A 59 -37.81 23.97 -26.47
CA THR A 59 -36.36 23.92 -26.52
C THR A 59 -35.82 25.34 -26.32
N ASP A 60 -35.63 25.73 -25.06
CA ASP A 60 -34.68 26.78 -24.73
C ASP A 60 -33.35 26.07 -24.48
N VAL A 61 -32.40 26.23 -25.42
CA VAL A 61 -31.08 25.61 -25.33
C VAL A 61 -30.25 26.45 -24.36
N PRO A 62 -29.98 26.00 -23.12
CA PRO A 62 -28.95 26.65 -22.33
C PRO A 62 -27.60 26.50 -23.06
N PRO A 63 -26.76 27.54 -23.09
CA PRO A 63 -25.46 27.45 -23.74
C PRO A 63 -24.68 26.31 -23.09
N VAL A 64 -24.22 25.36 -23.92
CA VAL A 64 -23.25 24.33 -23.53
C VAL A 64 -22.11 25.04 -22.82
N PRO A 65 -21.76 24.70 -21.57
CA PRO A 65 -20.56 25.22 -20.95
C PRO A 65 -19.41 24.74 -21.83
N THR A 66 -18.82 25.68 -22.57
CA THR A 66 -17.53 25.45 -23.20
C THR A 66 -16.56 25.23 -22.04
N VAL A 67 -16.09 23.99 -21.88
CA VAL A 67 -14.92 23.71 -21.07
C VAL A 67 -13.77 24.37 -21.82
N THR A 68 -13.56 25.65 -21.54
CA THR A 68 -12.29 26.30 -21.82
C THR A 68 -11.29 25.49 -21.00
N LEU A 69 -10.48 24.68 -21.68
CA LEU A 69 -9.26 24.16 -21.09
C LEU A 69 -8.50 25.39 -20.62
N ASP A 70 -8.49 25.59 -19.30
CA ASP A 70 -7.66 26.60 -18.68
C ASP A 70 -6.25 26.38 -19.24
N PRO A 71 -5.62 27.41 -19.85
CA PRO A 71 -4.25 27.29 -20.29
C PRO A 71 -3.45 26.75 -19.12
N ALA A 72 -2.73 25.65 -19.33
CA ALA A 72 -1.85 25.06 -18.33
C ALA A 72 -1.13 26.21 -17.63
N GLU A 73 -1.48 26.44 -16.36
CA GLU A 73 -0.91 27.49 -15.53
C GLU A 73 0.60 27.35 -15.69
N SER A 74 1.20 28.33 -16.36
CA SER A 74 2.65 28.41 -16.47
C SER A 74 3.17 28.33 -15.05
N ILE A 75 3.99 27.32 -14.78
CA ILE A 75 4.74 27.24 -13.53
C ILE A 75 5.42 28.60 -13.41
N ASP A 76 5.07 29.37 -12.38
CA ASP A 76 5.71 30.65 -12.11
C ASP A 76 7.15 30.32 -11.66
N GLU A 77 8.04 30.12 -12.62
CA GLU A 77 9.43 29.67 -12.42
C GLU A 77 10.31 30.73 -11.74
N THR A 78 9.71 31.86 -11.34
CA THR A 78 10.41 33.00 -10.74
C THR A 78 10.58 32.87 -9.22
N GLY A 79 9.95 31.87 -8.57
CA GLY A 79 10.04 31.60 -7.12
C GLY A 79 10.75 30.28 -6.77
N PRO A 80 11.16 30.09 -5.50
CA PRO A 80 11.74 28.82 -5.06
C PRO A 80 10.72 27.68 -5.22
N LEU A 81 11.19 26.54 -5.72
CA LEU A 81 10.37 25.34 -5.89
C LEU A 81 9.79 24.93 -4.54
N THR A 82 8.47 24.81 -4.43
CA THR A 82 7.85 24.36 -3.18
C THR A 82 7.70 22.84 -3.20
N LEU A 83 8.32 22.16 -2.23
CA LEU A 83 8.19 20.73 -2.00
C LEU A 83 7.21 20.49 -0.83
N ARG A 84 6.04 19.95 -1.12
CA ARG A 84 5.02 19.64 -0.12
C ARG A 84 5.25 18.25 0.46
N VAL A 85 5.49 18.22 1.76
CA VAL A 85 5.78 16.99 2.51
C VAL A 85 4.66 16.72 3.50
N TRP A 86 4.03 15.55 3.41
CA TRP A 86 3.08 15.11 4.42
C TRP A 86 3.76 14.16 5.39
N ILE A 87 3.56 14.39 6.68
CA ILE A 87 4.14 13.56 7.73
C ILE A 87 3.10 13.14 8.77
N PRO A 88 3.30 11.99 9.42
CA PRO A 88 2.50 11.58 10.57
C PRO A 88 2.66 12.49 11.79
N THR A 89 1.68 12.46 12.69
CA THR A 89 1.65 13.24 13.95
C THR A 89 2.84 12.98 14.87
N GLU A 90 3.34 11.75 14.94
CA GLU A 90 4.49 11.37 15.76
C GLU A 90 5.80 12.07 15.34
N PHE A 91 5.82 12.61 14.11
CA PHE A 91 6.93 13.35 13.52
C PHE A 91 6.68 14.86 13.42
N ASP A 92 5.63 15.40 14.03
CA ASP A 92 5.36 16.84 14.03
C ASP A 92 6.60 17.64 14.51
N PRO A 93 7.20 18.54 13.69
CA PRO A 93 8.39 19.30 14.05
C PRO A 93 8.18 20.25 15.23
N ASN A 94 6.92 20.50 15.62
CA ASN A 94 6.55 21.39 16.71
C ASN A 94 6.13 20.65 17.99
N ALA A 95 6.10 19.30 17.98
CA ALA A 95 5.64 18.51 19.13
C ALA A 95 6.65 18.46 20.30
N GLY A 96 7.92 18.83 20.09
CA GLY A 96 8.94 18.84 21.15
C GLY A 96 9.30 17.46 21.70
N THR A 97 9.00 16.39 20.94
CA THR A 97 9.46 15.02 21.23
C THR A 97 10.88 14.81 20.68
N ARG A 98 11.56 13.75 21.10
CA ARG A 98 12.87 13.40 20.53
C ARG A 98 12.81 13.15 19.02
N SER A 99 11.75 12.51 18.53
CA SER A 99 11.53 12.25 17.11
C SER A 99 11.28 13.55 16.32
N SER A 100 10.50 14.46 16.92
CA SER A 100 10.25 15.81 16.41
C SER A 100 11.54 16.60 16.21
N GLU A 101 12.40 16.64 17.24
CA GLU A 101 13.68 17.34 17.20
C GLU A 101 14.62 16.76 16.14
N LEU A 102 14.71 15.42 16.06
CA LEU A 102 15.55 14.74 15.06
C LEU A 102 15.10 15.03 13.64
N LEU A 103 13.80 14.94 13.35
CA LEU A 103 13.31 15.24 12.01
C LEU A 103 13.46 16.72 11.68
N ASN A 104 13.13 17.62 12.62
CA ASN A 104 13.25 19.05 12.41
C ASN A 104 14.70 19.47 12.11
N ALA A 105 15.67 18.86 12.78
CA ALA A 105 17.09 19.07 12.48
C ALA A 105 17.44 18.68 11.04
N ARG A 106 16.90 17.56 10.52
CA ARG A 106 17.11 17.12 9.14
C ARG A 106 16.42 18.01 8.10
N LEU A 107 15.20 18.45 8.38
CA LEU A 107 14.48 19.40 7.52
C LEU A 107 15.22 20.74 7.46
N SER A 108 15.72 21.22 8.60
CA SER A 108 16.51 22.45 8.69
C SER A 108 17.84 22.33 7.93
N GLU A 109 18.55 21.21 8.09
CA GLU A 109 19.77 20.92 7.33
C GLU A 109 19.49 20.92 5.82
N PHE A 110 18.42 20.25 5.39
CA PHE A 110 18.01 20.24 3.98
C PHE A 110 17.73 21.64 3.45
N SER A 111 16.92 22.45 4.15
CA SER A 111 16.60 23.81 3.76
C SER A 111 17.84 24.72 3.69
N SER A 112 18.82 24.52 4.59
CA SER A 112 20.08 25.28 4.56
C SER A 112 20.94 24.96 3.33
N ARG A 113 20.87 23.71 2.85
CA ARG A 113 21.65 23.23 1.69
C ARG A 113 20.95 23.47 0.36
N ARG A 114 19.62 23.66 0.37
CA ARG A 114 18.76 23.81 -0.81
C ARG A 114 17.90 25.06 -0.68
N SER A 115 18.53 26.24 -0.73
CA SER A 115 17.84 27.53 -0.64
C SER A 115 16.88 27.78 -1.82
N ASP A 116 17.02 27.03 -2.90
CA ASP A 116 16.16 26.99 -4.07
C ASP A 116 14.85 26.22 -3.83
N ILE A 117 14.75 25.45 -2.73
CA ILE A 117 13.58 24.64 -2.38
C ILE A 117 12.95 25.15 -1.08
N ARG A 118 11.64 25.40 -1.11
CA ARG A 118 10.82 25.70 0.08
C ARG A 118 10.06 24.45 0.52
N LEU A 119 10.18 24.08 1.78
CA LEU A 119 9.40 22.96 2.34
C LEU A 119 8.01 23.46 2.81
N ASP A 120 6.93 22.84 2.32
CA ASP A 120 5.57 22.95 2.89
C ASP A 120 5.26 21.64 3.64
N VAL A 121 5.56 21.61 4.94
CA VAL A 121 5.37 20.42 5.78
C VAL A 121 3.97 20.43 6.39
N ARG A 122 3.21 19.37 6.14
CA ARG A 122 1.85 19.20 6.68
C ARG A 122 1.76 17.94 7.54
N VAL A 123 1.36 18.14 8.78
CA VAL A 123 1.09 17.04 9.71
C VAL A 123 -0.28 16.46 9.43
N LYS A 124 -0.38 15.12 9.43
CA LYS A 124 -1.64 14.37 9.34
C LYS A 124 -1.63 13.23 10.34
N ALA A 125 -2.79 12.92 10.90
CA ALA A 125 -2.95 11.70 11.68
C ALA A 125 -2.72 10.48 10.79
N VAL A 126 -2.19 9.39 11.35
CA VAL A 126 -2.02 8.13 10.62
C VAL A 126 -3.37 7.56 10.18
N ASP A 127 -4.38 7.67 11.06
CA ASP A 127 -5.72 7.14 10.90
C ASP A 127 -6.81 8.18 11.24
N GLY A 128 -8.07 7.72 11.25
CA GLY A 128 -9.24 8.56 11.48
C GLY A 128 -9.71 9.35 10.25
N PRO A 129 -10.84 10.06 10.36
CA PRO A 129 -11.35 10.91 9.28
C PRO A 129 -10.33 11.97 8.88
N GLY A 130 -9.98 12.05 7.59
CA GLY A 130 -8.92 12.94 7.12
C GLY A 130 -7.51 12.51 7.51
N GLY A 131 -7.33 11.28 8.00
CA GLY A 131 -6.03 10.66 8.23
C GLY A 131 -5.23 10.48 6.93
N LEU A 132 -4.02 9.97 7.05
CA LEU A 132 -3.00 10.01 5.98
C LEU A 132 -3.50 9.43 4.65
N LEU A 133 -3.99 8.19 4.66
CA LEU A 133 -4.47 7.48 3.48
C LEU A 133 -5.80 8.04 2.95
N ASP A 134 -6.70 8.46 3.84
CA ASP A 134 -7.98 9.05 3.49
C ASP A 134 -7.77 10.39 2.78
N ALA A 135 -6.98 11.28 3.37
CA ALA A 135 -6.59 12.55 2.78
C ALA A 135 -5.85 12.38 1.45
N LEU A 136 -4.96 11.38 1.32
CA LEU A 136 -4.25 11.12 0.07
C LEU A 136 -5.21 10.66 -1.02
N THR A 137 -6.12 9.74 -0.69
CA THR A 137 -7.13 9.22 -1.62
C THR A 137 -8.10 10.33 -2.07
N ALA A 138 -8.59 11.12 -1.12
CA ALA A 138 -9.53 12.20 -1.39
C ALA A 138 -8.87 13.34 -2.18
N ALA A 139 -7.65 13.76 -1.81
CA ALA A 139 -6.92 14.79 -2.54
C ALA A 139 -6.57 14.32 -3.97
N SER A 140 -6.13 13.07 -4.14
CA SER A 140 -5.78 12.53 -5.46
C SER A 140 -6.93 12.59 -6.46
N SER A 141 -8.18 12.38 -6.01
CA SER A 141 -9.35 12.44 -6.89
C SER A 141 -10.01 13.82 -6.98
N ALA A 142 -10.15 14.53 -5.86
CA ALA A 142 -10.92 15.78 -5.80
C ALA A 142 -10.06 17.04 -6.04
N ALA A 143 -8.77 16.99 -5.73
CA ALA A 143 -7.85 18.12 -5.88
C ALA A 143 -6.42 17.63 -6.15
N PRO A 144 -6.10 17.11 -7.34
CA PRO A 144 -4.78 16.53 -7.64
C PRO A 144 -3.62 17.49 -7.36
N LYS A 145 -3.82 18.80 -7.54
CA LYS A 145 -2.82 19.83 -7.18
C LYS A 145 -2.56 19.96 -5.67
N ALA A 146 -3.29 19.23 -4.81
CA ALA A 146 -3.18 19.26 -3.34
C ALA A 146 -2.45 18.04 -2.74
N VAL A 147 -2.14 17.00 -3.52
CA VAL A 147 -1.41 15.81 -3.06
C VAL A 147 0.05 16.13 -2.71
N PRO A 148 0.67 15.48 -1.72
CA PRO A 148 2.07 15.76 -1.41
C PRO A 148 3.00 15.31 -2.54
N ASP A 149 4.16 15.96 -2.63
CA ASP A 149 5.28 15.47 -3.45
C ASP A 149 6.03 14.35 -2.73
N LEU A 150 6.07 14.40 -1.39
CA LEU A 150 6.65 13.37 -0.54
C LEU A 150 5.73 13.08 0.66
N ILE A 151 5.51 11.81 0.96
CA ILE A 151 4.70 11.38 2.09
C ILE A 151 5.48 10.40 2.96
N ALA A 152 5.59 10.71 4.25
CA ALA A 152 5.99 9.72 5.24
C ALA A 152 4.74 8.92 5.63
N ILE A 153 4.77 7.61 5.41
CA ILE A 153 3.62 6.72 5.57
C ILE A 153 4.06 5.40 6.22
N PRO A 154 3.31 4.89 7.21
CA PRO A 154 3.58 3.56 7.77
C PRO A 154 3.44 2.46 6.71
N ARG A 155 4.23 1.40 6.85
CA ARG A 155 4.31 0.30 5.86
C ARG A 155 2.94 -0.27 5.48
N PHE A 156 2.07 -0.53 6.45
CA PHE A 156 0.74 -1.10 6.19
C PHE A 156 -0.16 -0.18 5.36
N LEU A 157 -0.04 1.14 5.50
CA LEU A 157 -0.74 2.11 4.66
C LEU A 157 -0.08 2.27 3.29
N MET A 158 1.26 2.17 3.22
CA MET A 158 2.02 2.21 1.98
C MET A 158 1.56 1.13 1.00
N GLU A 159 1.35 -0.09 1.49
CA GLU A 159 0.83 -1.21 0.68
C GLU A 159 -0.53 -0.89 0.07
N THR A 160 -1.45 -0.35 0.88
CA THR A 160 -2.77 0.04 0.39
C THR A 160 -2.70 1.20 -0.60
N ALA A 161 -1.83 2.18 -0.36
CA ALA A 161 -1.63 3.33 -1.24
C ALA A 161 -1.02 2.90 -2.59
N ALA A 162 -0.04 1.99 -2.59
CA ALA A 162 0.55 1.41 -3.80
C ALA A 162 -0.50 0.64 -4.61
N LEU A 163 -1.31 -0.22 -3.96
CA LEU A 163 -2.40 -0.95 -4.63
C LEU A 163 -3.47 -0.03 -5.24
N LYS A 164 -3.70 1.13 -4.64
CA LYS A 164 -4.60 2.17 -5.16
C LYS A 164 -3.96 3.04 -6.26
N GLY A 165 -2.69 2.82 -6.60
CA GLY A 165 -1.96 3.63 -7.57
C GLY A 165 -1.67 5.06 -7.10
N LEU A 166 -1.61 5.28 -5.78
CA LEU A 166 -1.36 6.59 -5.18
C LEU A 166 0.13 6.90 -4.97
N LEU A 167 1.00 5.90 -5.15
CA LEU A 167 2.45 6.03 -4.97
C LEU A 167 3.17 5.70 -6.27
N TYR A 168 4.26 6.42 -6.52
CA TYR A 168 5.17 6.13 -7.61
C TYR A 168 6.30 5.23 -7.13
N PRO A 169 6.63 4.16 -7.86
CA PRO A 169 7.80 3.35 -7.52
C PRO A 169 9.09 4.13 -7.77
N PHE A 170 10.09 3.83 -6.95
CA PHE A 170 11.45 4.38 -7.03
C PHE A 170 12.37 3.57 -7.96
N ASP A 171 11.85 2.53 -8.62
CA ASP A 171 12.65 1.69 -9.50
C ASP A 171 13.32 2.51 -10.61
N GLY A 172 14.65 2.44 -10.67
CA GLY A 172 15.46 3.23 -11.60
C GLY A 172 15.62 4.72 -11.24
N LEU A 173 14.99 5.21 -10.18
CA LEU A 173 15.16 6.58 -9.68
C LEU A 173 16.27 6.69 -8.63
N THR A 174 16.54 5.60 -7.90
CA THR A 174 17.59 5.56 -6.88
C THR A 174 18.13 4.16 -6.68
N SER A 175 19.41 4.07 -6.33
CA SER A 175 20.07 2.83 -5.85
C SER A 175 20.32 2.86 -4.34
N LEU A 176 19.75 3.85 -3.62
CA LEU A 176 19.90 3.98 -2.17
C LEU A 176 19.56 2.68 -1.43
N PRO A 177 18.44 1.99 -1.72
CA PRO A 177 18.07 0.76 -1.02
C PRO A 177 19.03 -0.42 -1.24
N ASP A 178 19.82 -0.40 -2.33
CA ASP A 178 20.76 -1.47 -2.69
C ASP A 178 22.11 -1.34 -1.98
N ALA A 179 22.34 -0.25 -1.24
CA ALA A 179 23.57 -0.04 -0.51
C ALA A 179 23.71 -1.01 0.68
N ASP A 180 24.94 -1.46 0.93
CA ASP A 180 25.25 -2.46 1.98
C ASP A 180 25.12 -1.90 3.41
N ASP A 181 24.86 -0.60 3.57
CA ASP A 181 24.74 0.10 4.86
C ASP A 181 23.33 0.03 5.48
N TRP A 182 22.35 -0.54 4.79
CA TRP A 182 21.00 -0.73 5.32
C TRP A 182 20.85 -1.98 6.18
N TYR A 183 20.06 -1.86 7.25
CA TYR A 183 19.52 -3.02 7.94
C TYR A 183 18.62 -3.85 7.00
N GLY A 184 18.69 -5.18 7.09
CA GLY A 184 17.90 -6.08 6.24
C GLY A 184 16.39 -5.79 6.29
N TYR A 185 15.84 -5.63 7.50
CA TYR A 185 14.42 -5.31 7.67
C TYR A 185 14.04 -3.97 7.02
N ALA A 186 14.94 -2.99 6.99
CA ALA A 186 14.67 -1.70 6.38
C ALA A 186 14.51 -1.84 4.87
N ARG A 187 15.40 -2.60 4.21
CA ARG A 187 15.27 -2.90 2.77
C ARG A 187 13.95 -3.60 2.46
N GLU A 188 13.58 -4.60 3.26
CA GLU A 188 12.31 -5.32 3.08
C GLU A 188 11.09 -4.41 3.25
N MET A 189 11.13 -3.45 4.18
CA MET A 189 10.07 -2.45 4.36
C MET A 189 9.90 -1.49 3.18
N ALA A 190 10.87 -1.38 2.27
CA ALA A 190 10.78 -0.52 1.10
C ALA A 190 10.08 -1.18 -0.10
N VAL A 191 10.04 -2.52 -0.15
CA VAL A 191 9.69 -3.29 -1.35
C VAL A 191 8.28 -3.87 -1.28
N ILE A 192 7.48 -3.70 -2.34
CA ILE A 192 6.17 -4.36 -2.53
C ILE A 192 6.20 -5.04 -3.90
N GLN A 193 5.97 -6.36 -3.95
CA GLN A 193 5.96 -7.13 -5.21
C GLN A 193 7.20 -6.85 -6.09
N ASP A 194 8.39 -6.92 -5.49
CA ASP A 194 9.70 -6.68 -6.15
C ASP A 194 9.94 -5.25 -6.66
N SER A 195 9.07 -4.29 -6.31
CA SER A 195 9.23 -2.87 -6.64
C SER A 195 9.44 -2.03 -5.39
N THR A 196 10.33 -1.05 -5.45
CA THR A 196 10.62 -0.15 -4.32
C THR A 196 9.61 1.00 -4.29
N PHE A 197 8.86 1.15 -3.20
CA PHE A 197 7.86 2.21 -3.05
C PHE A 197 8.19 3.29 -2.01
N GLY A 198 9.31 3.14 -1.30
CA GLY A 198 9.70 4.10 -0.26
C GLY A 198 11.15 4.02 0.15
N LEU A 199 11.59 5.03 0.90
CA LEU A 199 12.87 5.03 1.61
C LEU A 199 12.59 4.93 3.11
N PRO A 200 13.04 3.86 3.80
CA PRO A 200 12.86 3.73 5.23
C PRO A 200 13.63 4.83 5.97
N PHE A 201 12.99 5.50 6.92
CA PHE A 201 13.64 6.52 7.77
C PHE A 201 13.37 6.32 9.26
N ALA A 202 12.36 5.52 9.59
CA ALA A 202 11.99 5.15 10.95
C ALA A 202 11.57 3.68 10.98
N GLY A 203 11.80 3.02 12.11
CA GLY A 203 11.32 1.68 12.39
C GLY A 203 10.74 1.62 13.80
N ASP A 204 9.69 0.84 13.96
CA ASP A 204 9.12 0.51 15.27
C ASP A 204 9.43 -0.96 15.57
N ALA A 205 10.11 -1.20 16.68
CA ALA A 205 10.60 -2.51 17.08
C ALA A 205 10.06 -2.87 18.46
N LEU A 206 9.49 -4.08 18.56
CA LEU A 206 9.08 -4.63 19.84
C LEU A 206 10.33 -5.07 20.63
N ALA A 207 10.41 -4.64 21.89
CA ALA A 207 11.48 -5.03 22.81
C ALA A 207 10.89 -5.64 24.09
N LEU A 208 11.61 -6.61 24.67
CA LEU A 208 11.30 -7.16 25.99
C LEU A 208 11.98 -6.29 27.05
N LEU A 209 11.18 -5.72 27.96
CA LEU A 209 11.69 -5.06 29.16
C LEU A 209 11.61 -6.04 30.32
N TYR A 210 12.74 -6.26 30.99
CA TYR A 210 12.82 -7.08 32.19
C TYR A 210 13.53 -6.30 33.31
N GLN A 211 13.23 -6.67 34.56
CA GLN A 211 13.83 -6.02 35.71
C GLN A 211 15.07 -6.79 36.17
N SER A 212 16.26 -6.20 35.98
CA SER A 212 17.55 -6.83 36.32
C SER A 212 17.75 -7.11 37.81
N SER A 213 16.93 -6.53 38.70
CA SER A 213 16.95 -6.87 40.13
C SER A 213 16.19 -8.16 40.46
N ILE A 214 15.38 -8.67 39.53
CA ILE A 214 14.59 -9.90 39.69
C ILE A 214 15.23 -11.03 38.89
N PHE A 215 15.75 -10.72 37.70
CA PHE A 215 16.41 -11.67 36.83
C PHE A 215 17.92 -11.42 36.83
N GLU A 216 18.70 -12.39 37.33
CA GLU A 216 20.17 -12.33 37.31
C GLU A 216 20.75 -12.39 35.88
N GLU A 217 20.03 -13.04 34.96
CA GLU A 217 20.39 -13.14 33.53
C GLU A 217 19.26 -12.59 32.64
N THR A 218 19.61 -12.14 31.43
CA THR A 218 18.63 -11.71 30.43
C THR A 218 17.73 -12.88 30.04
N PRO A 219 16.39 -12.77 30.16
CA PRO A 219 15.48 -13.81 29.71
C PRO A 219 15.69 -14.13 28.22
N ALA A 220 16.00 -15.39 27.92
CA ALA A 220 16.30 -15.85 26.57
C ALA A 220 15.04 -16.26 25.78
N ASP A 221 13.94 -16.53 26.49
CA ASP A 221 12.65 -16.92 25.92
C ASP A 221 11.48 -16.46 26.81
N PHE A 222 10.24 -16.68 26.33
CA PHE A 222 9.02 -16.33 27.06
C PHE A 222 8.58 -17.40 28.08
N ALA A 223 9.27 -18.54 28.15
CA ALA A 223 8.95 -19.67 29.01
C ALA A 223 9.75 -19.68 30.33
N SER A 224 10.84 -18.90 30.40
CA SER A 224 11.73 -18.75 31.56
C SER A 224 11.21 -17.81 32.63
#